data_AF-A0A6N7HV57-F1
#
_entry.id   AF-A0A6N7HV57-F1
#
_cell.length_a   1.000
_cell.length_b   1.000
_cell.length_c   1.000
_cell.angle_alpha   90.00
_cell.angle_beta   90.00
_cell.angle_gamma   90.00
#
_symmetry.space_group_name_H-M   'P 1'
#
loop_
_entity.id
_entity.type
_entity.pdbx_description
1 polymer ?
#
loop_
_entity_poly.entity_id
_entity_poly.type
_entity_poly.pdbx_seq_one_letter_code
_entity_poly.pdbx_strand_id
1 'polypeptide(L)'
;MYRRFALVAGLALAAATMLPATASAEDTKDNAATQVKVLQLNICHSGVADCYSGDDSLNKAVEVIGETKPQVLSVNEACSGDVATLKQAMGAAKAKFVAAQRSDGSAVKCENGEEYGNVIMVADEFNTGTPATGVYNDQDNGNEKRVWACLPAGKLSACTTHLSSDDGDVALKQCKALLGRATDYAQRGPVVVSGDMNLKYDGDPDVQDCNPSGFYRKGDGDLQHVFATDNLTFADGQTIDMDGTTDHPGWLVTTNLG
;
A
#
# COMPACT_ATOMS: atom_id res chain seq x y z
N MET A 1 4.43 72.80 62.91
CA MET A 1 3.12 72.26 62.51
C MET A 1 3.22 70.73 62.54
N TYR A 2 2.72 70.03 63.58
CA TYR A 2 1.38 69.38 63.68
C TYR A 2 1.06 68.54 62.42
N ARG A 3 0.83 67.22 62.40
CA ARG A 3 0.18 66.20 63.28
C ARG A 3 0.76 64.80 62.89
N ARG A 4 1.03 63.79 63.75
CA ARG A 4 0.24 62.96 64.70
C ARG A 4 -0.57 61.78 64.08
N PHE A 5 -0.20 60.56 64.52
CA PHE A 5 -0.99 59.29 64.72
C PHE A 5 -1.41 58.46 63.47
N ALA A 6 -1.49 57.12 63.44
CA ALA A 6 -1.43 56.02 64.44
C ALA A 6 -1.12 54.65 63.79
N LEU A 7 -0.73 53.68 64.64
CA LEU A 7 -0.65 52.21 64.44
C LEU A 7 -1.94 51.58 63.86
N VAL A 8 -1.84 50.36 63.29
CA VAL A 8 -2.43 49.11 63.85
C VAL A 8 -2.07 47.88 62.99
N ALA A 9 -1.78 46.79 63.70
CA ALA A 9 -1.40 45.45 63.25
C ALA A 9 -2.54 44.64 62.58
N GLY A 10 -2.18 43.57 61.89
CA GLY A 10 -3.14 42.55 61.45
C GLY A 10 -2.51 41.40 60.68
N LEU A 11 -1.80 40.50 61.38
CA LEU A 11 -1.53 39.14 60.90
C LEU A 11 -2.87 38.39 60.83
N ALA A 12 -3.26 37.90 59.66
CA ALA A 12 -4.34 36.92 59.51
C ALA A 12 -3.78 35.68 58.82
N LEU A 13 -3.59 34.64 59.63
CA LEU A 13 -3.20 33.29 59.22
C LEU A 13 -4.48 32.59 58.71
N ALA A 14 -4.63 32.44 57.39
CA ALA A 14 -5.70 31.64 56.81
C ALA A 14 -5.14 30.25 56.44
N ALA A 15 -5.38 29.27 57.31
CA ALA A 15 -5.13 27.87 57.02
C ALA A 15 -6.21 27.35 56.06
N ALA A 16 -5.90 27.29 54.76
CA ALA A 16 -6.72 26.61 53.77
C ALA A 16 -6.36 25.12 53.77
N THR A 17 -7.24 24.30 54.34
CA THR A 17 -7.21 22.84 54.22
C THR A 17 -7.47 22.45 52.77
N MET A 18 -6.40 22.13 52.03
CA MET A 18 -6.52 21.53 50.70
C MET A 18 -6.96 20.07 50.84
N LEU A 19 -8.22 19.79 50.51
CA LEU A 19 -8.68 18.45 50.20
C LEU A 19 -8.00 18.01 48.89
N PRO A 20 -7.33 16.84 48.84
CA PRO A 20 -6.89 16.29 47.57
C PRO A 20 -8.14 15.89 46.76
N ALA A 21 -8.46 16.68 45.74
CA ALA A 21 -9.35 16.23 44.68
C ALA A 21 -8.62 15.10 43.95
N THR A 22 -8.97 13.85 44.26
CA THR A 22 -8.62 12.71 43.43
C THR A 22 -9.35 12.88 42.11
N ALA A 23 -8.70 13.51 41.14
CA ALA A 23 -9.10 13.44 39.76
C ALA A 23 -8.98 11.96 39.35
N SER A 24 -10.12 11.29 39.22
CA SER A 24 -10.19 10.03 38.48
C SER A 24 -9.72 10.34 37.07
N ALA A 25 -8.53 9.83 36.71
CA ALA A 25 -8.13 9.74 35.33
C ALA A 25 -9.15 8.82 34.64
N GLU A 26 -10.11 9.41 33.93
CA GLU A 26 -10.91 8.67 32.98
C GLU A 26 -9.95 8.21 31.89
N ASP A 27 -9.71 6.90 31.87
CA ASP A 27 -8.98 6.17 30.85
C ASP A 27 -9.79 6.26 29.56
N THR A 28 -9.70 7.41 28.87
CA THR A 28 -10.11 7.50 27.47
C THR A 28 -9.14 6.63 26.70
N LYS A 29 -9.48 5.35 26.56
CA LYS A 29 -9.02 4.53 25.45
C LYS A 29 -9.49 5.22 24.19
N ASP A 30 -8.70 6.17 23.70
CA ASP A 30 -8.68 6.48 22.29
C ASP A 30 -8.51 5.14 21.58
N ASN A 31 -9.55 4.70 20.87
CA ASN A 31 -9.40 3.66 19.86
C ASN A 31 -8.48 4.27 18.79
N ALA A 32 -7.17 4.23 19.05
CA ALA A 32 -6.17 4.66 18.09
C ALA A 32 -6.42 3.86 16.81
N ALA A 33 -6.71 4.57 15.72
CA ALA A 33 -6.97 3.94 14.43
C ALA A 33 -5.82 3.00 14.06
N THR A 34 -6.14 1.81 13.56
CA THR A 34 -5.12 0.84 13.17
C THR A 34 -4.43 1.36 11.92
N GLN A 35 -3.13 1.64 11.99
CA GLN A 35 -2.37 2.06 10.82
C GLN A 35 -2.19 0.89 9.85
N VAL A 36 -2.42 1.13 8.56
CA VAL A 36 -2.20 0.19 7.47
C VAL A 36 -1.27 0.84 6.45
N LYS A 37 -0.06 0.28 6.32
CA LYS A 37 0.94 0.65 5.33
C LYS A 37 0.84 -0.26 4.10
N VAL A 38 0.68 0.35 2.94
CA VAL A 38 0.64 -0.31 1.64
C VAL A 38 1.92 0.07 0.89
N LEU A 39 2.77 -0.92 0.60
CA LEU A 39 3.99 -0.74 -0.16
C LEU A 39 3.83 -1.33 -1.56
N GLN A 40 4.10 -0.49 -2.55
CA GLN A 40 4.16 -0.84 -3.97
C GLN A 40 5.60 -0.80 -4.45
N LEU A 41 6.04 -1.85 -5.13
CA LEU A 41 7.34 -1.94 -5.77
C LEU A 41 7.20 -2.50 -7.19
N ASN A 42 7.86 -1.93 -8.18
CA ASN A 42 8.25 -2.62 -9.41
C ASN A 42 9.77 -2.85 -9.34
N ILE A 43 10.21 -4.12 -9.30
CA ILE A 43 11.60 -4.47 -8.98
C ILE A 43 12.45 -4.86 -10.19
N CYS A 44 11.87 -4.87 -11.40
CA CYS A 44 12.58 -5.21 -12.64
C CYS A 44 13.47 -6.47 -12.54
N HIS A 45 13.03 -7.50 -11.79
CA HIS A 45 13.87 -8.64 -11.43
C HIS A 45 13.83 -9.77 -12.48
N SER A 46 13.12 -9.55 -13.59
CA SER A 46 12.91 -10.56 -14.63
C SER A 46 14.19 -11.01 -15.35
N GLY A 47 15.25 -10.20 -15.35
CA GLY A 47 16.45 -10.44 -16.15
C GLY A 47 16.33 -10.03 -17.62
N VAL A 48 15.19 -9.49 -18.05
CA VAL A 48 14.92 -9.23 -19.48
C VAL A 48 15.00 -7.75 -19.85
N ALA A 49 14.59 -6.87 -18.94
CA ALA A 49 14.57 -5.43 -19.18
C ALA A 49 15.92 -4.78 -18.84
N ASP A 50 16.19 -3.62 -19.46
CA ASP A 50 17.46 -2.89 -19.29
C ASP A 50 17.67 -2.35 -17.86
N CYS A 51 16.59 -2.26 -17.05
CA CYS A 51 16.64 -1.91 -15.63
C CYS A 51 17.11 -3.07 -14.72
N TYR A 52 17.34 -4.27 -15.26
CA TYR A 52 17.76 -5.41 -14.47
C TYR A 52 19.16 -5.21 -13.87
N SER A 53 19.26 -5.35 -12.56
CA SER A 53 20.49 -5.19 -11.79
C SER A 53 20.96 -6.48 -11.10
N GLY A 54 20.46 -7.64 -11.52
CA GLY A 54 20.68 -8.88 -10.77
C GLY A 54 19.83 -8.95 -9.51
N ASP A 55 20.31 -9.69 -8.51
CA ASP A 55 19.65 -9.81 -7.20
C ASP A 55 19.68 -8.50 -6.39
N ASP A 56 20.36 -7.45 -6.86
CA ASP A 56 20.45 -6.16 -6.16
C ASP A 56 19.08 -5.52 -5.97
N SER A 57 18.18 -5.62 -6.97
CA SER A 57 16.82 -5.10 -6.84
C SER A 57 15.97 -5.86 -5.82
N LEU A 58 16.12 -7.18 -5.75
CA LEU A 58 15.47 -8.01 -4.73
C LEU A 58 16.04 -7.71 -3.33
N ASN A 59 17.36 -7.57 -3.21
CA ASN A 59 18.02 -7.22 -1.95
C ASN A 59 17.56 -5.86 -1.44
N LYS A 60 17.47 -4.85 -2.31
CA LYS A 60 16.95 -3.53 -1.94
C LYS A 60 15.47 -3.60 -1.55
N ALA A 61 14.65 -4.36 -2.27
CA ALA A 61 13.25 -4.58 -1.90
C ALA A 61 13.12 -5.19 -0.49
N VAL A 62 13.95 -6.17 -0.15
CA VAL A 62 13.99 -6.79 1.19
C VAL A 62 14.34 -5.78 2.28
N GLU A 63 15.34 -4.92 2.04
CA GLU A 63 15.71 -3.84 2.95
C GLU A 63 14.52 -2.89 3.18
N VAL A 64 13.93 -2.37 2.11
CA VAL A 64 12.79 -1.44 2.17
C VAL A 64 11.59 -2.07 2.89
N ILE A 65 11.29 -3.35 2.65
CA ILE A 65 10.23 -4.07 3.38
C ILE A 65 10.54 -4.14 4.88
N GLY A 66 11.79 -4.45 5.25
CA GLY A 66 12.22 -4.54 6.65
C GLY A 66 12.16 -3.20 7.39
N GLU A 67 12.46 -2.10 6.70
CA GLU A 67 12.42 -0.74 7.25
C GLU A 67 10.98 -0.21 7.39
N THR A 68 10.19 -0.37 6.34
CA THR A 68 8.83 0.21 6.26
C THR A 68 7.80 -0.62 7.04
N LYS A 69 8.01 -1.95 7.11
CA LYS A 69 7.14 -2.94 7.76
C LYS A 69 5.69 -2.84 7.27
N PRO A 70 5.44 -3.07 5.96
CA PRO A 70 4.11 -2.90 5.39
C PRO A 70 3.14 -3.97 5.87
N GLN A 71 1.85 -3.63 5.91
CA GLN A 71 0.76 -4.58 6.13
C GLN A 71 0.25 -5.17 4.81
N VAL A 72 0.43 -4.44 3.70
CA VAL A 72 0.15 -4.90 2.35
C VAL A 72 1.37 -4.63 1.48
N LEU A 73 1.83 -5.65 0.77
CA LEU A 73 2.96 -5.56 -0.17
C LEU A 73 2.48 -5.99 -1.55
N SER A 74 2.67 -5.12 -2.54
CA SER A 74 2.46 -5.40 -3.95
C SER A 74 3.80 -5.26 -4.67
N VAL A 75 4.20 -6.31 -5.40
CA VAL A 75 5.45 -6.32 -6.16
C VAL A 75 5.16 -6.72 -7.60
N ASN A 76 5.55 -5.88 -8.55
CA ASN A 76 5.54 -6.15 -9.98
C ASN A 76 6.93 -6.55 -10.47
N GLU A 77 6.96 -7.23 -11.60
CA GLU A 77 8.19 -7.71 -12.27
C GLU A 77 9.06 -8.62 -11.40
N ALA A 78 8.42 -9.47 -10.61
CA ALA A 78 9.07 -10.47 -9.78
C ALA A 78 9.13 -11.82 -10.48
N CYS A 79 10.11 -12.62 -10.10
CA CYS A 79 10.17 -14.05 -10.40
C CYS A 79 9.47 -14.86 -9.31
N SER A 80 8.95 -16.03 -9.65
CA SER A 80 8.18 -16.86 -8.72
C SER A 80 8.97 -17.28 -7.47
N GLY A 81 10.29 -17.40 -7.57
CA GLY A 81 11.21 -17.72 -6.47
C GLY A 81 11.37 -16.58 -5.46
N ASP A 82 11.13 -15.33 -5.86
CA ASP A 82 11.29 -14.14 -5.01
C ASP A 82 10.30 -14.15 -3.83
N VAL A 83 9.16 -14.84 -3.99
CA VAL A 83 8.06 -14.86 -3.02
C VAL A 83 8.54 -15.29 -1.62
N ALA A 84 9.41 -16.29 -1.53
CA ALA A 84 9.91 -16.77 -0.24
C ALA A 84 10.75 -15.71 0.47
N THR A 85 11.65 -15.05 -0.26
CA THR A 85 12.53 -14.01 0.25
C THR A 85 11.73 -12.76 0.67
N LEU A 86 10.82 -12.29 -0.19
CA LEU A 86 9.95 -11.15 0.10
C LEU A 86 9.05 -11.43 1.32
N LYS A 87 8.50 -12.65 1.42
CA LYS A 87 7.67 -13.04 2.56
C LYS A 87 8.47 -13.11 3.86
N GLN A 88 9.72 -13.59 3.80
CA GLN A 88 10.60 -13.60 4.96
C GLN A 88 10.86 -12.18 5.47
N ALA A 89 11.06 -11.21 4.58
CA ALA A 89 11.23 -9.81 4.94
C ALA A 89 9.97 -9.19 5.56
N MET A 90 8.79 -9.49 5.00
CA MET A 90 7.51 -8.97 5.49
C MET A 90 7.06 -9.62 6.81
N GLY A 91 7.41 -10.89 7.03
CA GLY A 91 7.02 -11.67 8.20
C GLY A 91 5.76 -12.51 7.97
N ALA A 92 4.92 -12.63 9.00
CA ALA A 92 3.71 -13.45 8.96
C ALA A 92 2.67 -12.85 8.00
N ALA A 93 2.65 -13.36 6.77
CA ALA A 93 1.78 -12.88 5.72
C ALA A 93 1.26 -14.02 4.83
N LYS A 94 0.07 -13.81 4.30
CA LYS A 94 -0.46 -14.58 3.20
C LYS A 94 0.02 -13.96 1.90
N ALA A 95 0.59 -14.79 1.03
CA ALA A 95 1.14 -14.37 -0.25
C ALA A 95 0.40 -15.04 -1.41
N LYS A 96 0.32 -14.35 -2.54
CA LYS A 96 -0.11 -14.92 -3.81
C LYS A 96 0.76 -14.36 -4.94
N PHE A 97 1.37 -15.26 -5.69
CA PHE A 97 1.98 -14.99 -6.98
C PHE A 97 1.00 -15.30 -8.11
N VAL A 98 1.02 -14.49 -9.16
CA VAL A 98 0.34 -14.71 -10.43
C VAL A 98 1.30 -14.45 -11.58
N ALA A 99 1.52 -15.46 -12.42
CA ALA A 99 2.36 -15.34 -13.59
C ALA A 99 1.67 -14.53 -14.69
N ALA A 100 2.40 -13.62 -15.33
CA ALA A 100 1.98 -13.08 -16.62
C ALA A 100 1.99 -14.20 -17.66
N GLN A 101 1.15 -14.09 -18.68
CA GLN A 101 0.95 -15.16 -19.67
C GLN A 101 1.41 -14.76 -21.06
N ARG A 102 1.78 -15.72 -21.89
CA ARG A 102 1.89 -15.55 -23.34
C ARG A 102 0.53 -15.78 -23.98
N SER A 103 0.44 -15.46 -25.27
CA SER A 103 -0.77 -15.68 -26.07
C SER A 103 -1.24 -17.13 -26.14
N ASP A 104 -0.35 -18.11 -25.90
CA ASP A 104 -0.67 -19.54 -25.83
C ASP A 104 -1.09 -20.00 -24.41
N GLY A 105 -1.16 -19.09 -23.45
CA GLY A 105 -1.48 -19.36 -22.05
C GLY A 105 -0.31 -19.85 -21.20
N SER A 106 0.88 -20.04 -21.77
CA SER A 106 2.08 -20.39 -21.00
C SER A 106 2.57 -19.19 -20.18
N ALA A 107 3.22 -19.44 -19.05
CA ALA A 107 3.79 -18.38 -18.23
C ALA A 107 4.97 -17.68 -18.92
N VAL A 108 5.01 -16.34 -18.89
CA VAL A 108 6.23 -15.57 -19.19
C VAL A 108 7.31 -15.98 -18.21
N LYS A 109 8.57 -15.97 -18.67
CA LYS A 109 9.70 -16.50 -17.91
C LYS A 109 10.71 -15.40 -17.61
N CYS A 110 11.24 -15.43 -16.41
CA CYS A 110 12.48 -14.75 -16.06
C CYS A 110 13.67 -15.41 -16.76
N GLU A 111 14.81 -14.71 -16.82
CA GLU A 111 16.06 -15.22 -17.42
C GLU A 111 16.53 -16.53 -16.77
N ASN A 112 16.31 -16.68 -15.47
CA ASN A 112 16.60 -17.90 -14.70
C ASN A 112 15.62 -19.06 -14.94
N GLY A 113 14.61 -18.89 -15.81
CA GLY A 113 13.62 -19.90 -16.18
C GLY A 113 12.39 -19.98 -15.26
N GLU A 114 12.34 -19.19 -14.19
CA GLU A 114 11.19 -19.08 -13.30
C GLU A 114 10.03 -18.32 -13.96
N GLU A 115 8.82 -18.41 -13.38
CA GLU A 115 7.69 -17.63 -13.86
C GLU A 115 7.83 -16.17 -13.48
N TYR A 116 7.58 -15.28 -14.42
CA TYR A 116 7.56 -13.83 -14.22
C TYR A 116 6.13 -13.34 -13.94
N GLY A 117 5.96 -12.40 -13.02
CA GLY A 117 4.67 -11.79 -12.76
C GLY A 117 4.59 -10.93 -11.50
N ASN A 118 3.42 -11.00 -10.85
CA ASN A 118 3.07 -10.11 -9.75
C ASN A 118 2.93 -10.88 -8.43
N VAL A 119 3.33 -10.24 -7.33
CA VAL A 119 3.17 -10.74 -5.96
C VAL A 119 2.28 -9.80 -5.19
N ILE A 120 1.29 -10.34 -4.48
CA ILE A 120 0.55 -9.63 -3.44
C ILE A 120 0.70 -10.36 -2.11
N MET A 121 0.95 -9.61 -1.05
CA MET A 121 0.99 -10.13 0.30
C MET A 121 0.20 -9.24 1.26
N VAL A 122 -0.44 -9.87 2.23
CA VAL A 122 -1.18 -9.20 3.30
C VAL A 122 -0.81 -9.86 4.62
N ALA A 123 -0.50 -9.06 5.63
CA ALA A 123 -0.17 -9.53 6.97
C ALA A 123 -1.31 -10.40 7.55
N ASP A 124 -0.95 -11.49 8.23
CA ASP A 124 -1.91 -12.52 8.68
C ASP A 124 -2.97 -11.98 9.65
N GLU A 125 -2.68 -10.88 10.36
CA GLU A 125 -3.61 -10.20 11.27
C GLU A 125 -4.89 -9.68 10.60
N PHE A 126 -4.86 -9.47 9.28
CA PHE A 126 -6.02 -9.07 8.47
C PHE A 126 -6.85 -10.25 7.97
N ASN A 127 -6.48 -11.49 8.29
CA ASN A 127 -7.19 -12.74 8.01
C ASN A 127 -7.79 -12.81 6.59
N THR A 128 -6.97 -13.16 5.61
CA THR A 128 -7.39 -13.20 4.20
C THR A 128 -8.04 -14.54 3.83
N GLY A 129 -9.14 -14.46 3.07
CA GLY A 129 -9.86 -15.56 2.45
C GLY A 129 -9.12 -16.18 1.24
N THR A 130 -9.82 -16.95 0.42
CA THR A 130 -9.21 -17.65 -0.72
C THR A 130 -8.67 -16.66 -1.76
N PRO A 131 -7.38 -16.76 -2.15
CA PRO A 131 -6.82 -15.92 -3.21
C PRO A 131 -7.59 -16.06 -4.53
N ALA A 132 -7.72 -14.96 -5.26
CA ALA A 132 -8.28 -14.92 -6.60
C ALA A 132 -7.24 -14.38 -7.59
N THR A 133 -7.23 -14.89 -8.81
CA THR A 133 -6.33 -14.44 -9.88
C THR A 133 -7.05 -14.47 -11.22
N GLY A 134 -6.53 -13.73 -12.18
CA GLY A 134 -6.99 -13.85 -13.56
C GLY A 134 -6.14 -13.09 -14.57
N VAL A 135 -6.46 -13.34 -15.84
CA VAL A 135 -5.95 -12.61 -16.99
C VAL A 135 -7.00 -11.57 -17.37
N TYR A 136 -6.57 -10.39 -17.81
CA TYR A 136 -7.53 -9.41 -18.34
C TYR A 136 -8.09 -9.84 -19.70
N ASN A 137 -9.34 -9.49 -19.97
CA ASN A 137 -9.96 -9.72 -21.27
C ASN A 137 -9.39 -8.76 -22.32
N ASP A 138 -9.23 -7.48 -21.95
CA ASP A 138 -8.52 -6.50 -22.76
C ASP A 138 -7.01 -6.70 -22.60
N GLN A 139 -6.32 -6.89 -23.71
CA GLN A 139 -4.88 -7.10 -23.81
C GLN A 139 -4.35 -6.29 -24.99
N ASP A 140 -3.13 -5.82 -24.87
CA ASP A 140 -2.42 -5.21 -26.00
C ASP A 140 -1.95 -6.29 -26.99
N ASN A 141 -1.29 -5.84 -28.06
CA ASN A 141 -0.69 -6.72 -29.06
C ASN A 141 0.67 -7.30 -28.61
N GLY A 142 1.11 -7.00 -27.39
CA GLY A 142 2.33 -7.50 -26.79
C GLY A 142 2.27 -9.00 -26.50
N ASN A 143 3.46 -9.55 -26.27
CA ASN A 143 3.65 -10.97 -25.95
C ASN A 143 3.40 -11.29 -24.47
N GLU A 144 3.31 -10.27 -23.62
CA GLU A 144 2.97 -10.39 -22.21
C GLU A 144 1.50 -10.02 -21.99
N LYS A 145 0.69 -11.00 -21.63
CA LYS A 145 -0.70 -10.81 -21.23
C LYS A 145 -0.73 -10.44 -19.76
N ARG A 146 -1.32 -9.28 -19.48
CA ARG A 146 -1.40 -8.67 -18.16
C ARG A 146 -2.41 -9.42 -17.28
N VAL A 147 -2.07 -9.51 -16.00
CA VAL A 147 -2.76 -10.34 -15.01
C VAL A 147 -2.99 -9.58 -13.71
N TRP A 148 -3.88 -10.10 -12.88
CA TRP A 148 -4.18 -9.56 -11.55
C TRP A 148 -4.24 -10.67 -10.51
N ALA A 149 -3.95 -10.31 -9.27
CA ALA A 149 -4.17 -11.15 -8.10
C ALA A 149 -4.85 -10.34 -7.00
N CYS A 150 -5.72 -11.00 -6.24
CA CYS A 150 -6.36 -10.44 -5.06
C CYS A 150 -6.30 -11.44 -3.90
N LEU A 151 -6.17 -10.90 -2.70
CA LEU A 151 -6.35 -11.56 -1.42
C LEU A 151 -7.59 -10.95 -0.74
N PRO A 152 -8.80 -11.45 -1.04
CA PRO A 152 -10.03 -10.96 -0.43
C PRO A 152 -10.04 -11.26 1.06
N ALA A 153 -10.51 -10.35 1.89
CA ALA A 153 -10.61 -10.55 3.35
C ALA A 153 -11.79 -9.76 3.94
N GLY A 154 -12.19 -10.14 5.16
CA GLY A 154 -13.19 -9.38 5.91
C GLY A 154 -12.63 -8.10 6.54
N LYS A 155 -11.35 -8.10 6.96
CA LYS A 155 -10.74 -6.92 7.61
C LYS A 155 -10.02 -5.99 6.62
N LEU A 156 -9.34 -6.55 5.61
CA LEU A 156 -8.66 -5.79 4.57
C LEU A 156 -8.40 -6.68 3.35
N SER A 157 -9.10 -6.41 2.25
CA SER A 157 -8.77 -7.05 0.97
C SER A 157 -7.65 -6.28 0.27
N ALA A 158 -6.79 -6.98 -0.46
CA ALA A 158 -5.75 -6.34 -1.26
C ALA A 158 -5.68 -6.94 -2.66
N CYS A 159 -5.44 -6.10 -3.68
CA CYS A 159 -5.22 -6.54 -5.06
C CYS A 159 -3.95 -5.93 -5.65
N THR A 160 -3.33 -6.66 -6.58
CA THR A 160 -2.17 -6.22 -7.37
C THR A 160 -2.37 -6.43 -8.85
N THR A 161 -1.69 -5.62 -9.66
CA THR A 161 -1.52 -5.80 -11.10
C THR A 161 -0.31 -5.03 -11.64
N HIS A 162 0.08 -5.34 -12.88
CA HIS A 162 0.95 -4.57 -13.74
C HIS A 162 0.21 -4.43 -15.08
N LEU A 163 -0.16 -3.21 -15.46
CA LEU A 163 -1.02 -2.95 -16.62
C LEU A 163 -0.22 -2.81 -17.93
N SER A 164 -0.92 -2.75 -19.06
CA SER A 164 -0.30 -2.56 -20.37
C SER A 164 0.56 -1.29 -20.40
N SER A 165 1.81 -1.43 -20.84
CA SER A 165 2.76 -0.33 -21.08
C SER A 165 2.65 0.22 -22.50
N ASP A 166 2.15 -0.60 -23.42
CA ASP A 166 2.21 -0.33 -24.87
C ASP A 166 0.96 0.37 -25.38
N ASP A 167 -0.14 0.32 -24.61
CA ASP A 167 -1.43 0.88 -24.98
C ASP A 167 -2.17 1.41 -23.74
N GLY A 168 -2.19 2.73 -23.58
CA GLY A 168 -2.85 3.40 -22.46
C GLY A 168 -4.37 3.17 -22.40
N ASP A 169 -5.06 3.03 -23.53
CA ASP A 169 -6.50 2.74 -23.55
C ASP A 169 -6.78 1.32 -23.03
N VAL A 170 -5.93 0.37 -23.40
CA VAL A 170 -5.97 -0.99 -22.83
C VAL A 170 -5.66 -0.94 -21.33
N ALA A 171 -4.62 -0.22 -20.91
CA ALA A 171 -4.28 -0.06 -19.50
C ALA A 171 -5.48 0.50 -18.70
N LEU A 172 -6.15 1.54 -19.22
CA LEU A 172 -7.31 2.12 -18.54
C LEU A 172 -8.47 1.12 -18.41
N LYS A 173 -8.75 0.30 -19.43
CA LYS A 173 -9.76 -0.76 -19.36
C LYS A 173 -9.38 -1.82 -18.33
N GLN A 174 -8.11 -2.24 -18.28
CA GLN A 174 -7.61 -3.19 -17.30
C GLN A 174 -7.71 -2.63 -15.87
N CYS A 175 -7.35 -1.35 -15.67
CA CYS A 175 -7.52 -0.66 -14.39
C CYS A 175 -8.99 -0.68 -13.94
N LYS A 176 -9.92 -0.25 -14.81
CA LYS A 176 -11.37 -0.27 -14.54
C LYS A 176 -11.87 -1.67 -14.20
N ALA A 177 -11.38 -2.69 -14.90
CA ALA A 177 -11.75 -4.07 -14.64
C ALA A 177 -11.29 -4.56 -13.25
N LEU A 178 -10.10 -4.18 -12.79
CA LEU A 178 -9.63 -4.53 -11.46
C LEU A 178 -10.36 -3.75 -10.35
N LEU A 179 -10.57 -2.45 -10.55
CA LEU A 179 -11.26 -1.57 -9.60
C LEU A 179 -12.75 -1.92 -9.48
N GLY A 180 -13.36 -2.44 -10.54
CA GLY A 180 -14.70 -3.05 -10.47
C GLY A 180 -14.74 -4.27 -9.55
N ARG A 181 -13.74 -5.17 -9.63
CA ARG A 181 -13.63 -6.32 -8.69
C ARG A 181 -13.37 -5.85 -7.26
N ALA A 182 -12.53 -4.82 -7.09
CA ALA A 182 -12.26 -4.24 -5.79
C ALA A 182 -13.53 -3.65 -5.15
N THR A 183 -14.41 -3.06 -5.96
CA THR A 183 -15.72 -2.56 -5.50
C THR A 183 -16.62 -3.69 -4.98
N ASP A 184 -16.59 -4.88 -5.59
CA ASP A 184 -17.31 -6.06 -5.07
C ASP A 184 -16.77 -6.54 -3.72
N TYR A 185 -15.45 -6.46 -3.51
CA TYR A 185 -14.83 -6.74 -2.21
C TYR A 185 -15.14 -5.65 -1.17
N ALA A 186 -15.26 -4.40 -1.60
CA ALA A 186 -15.55 -3.25 -0.74
C ALA A 186 -16.91 -3.37 -0.03
N GLN A 187 -17.84 -4.17 -0.57
CA GLN A 187 -19.11 -4.50 0.09
C GLN A 187 -18.93 -5.28 1.41
N ARG A 188 -17.75 -5.87 1.64
CA ARG A 188 -17.48 -6.76 2.79
C ARG A 188 -16.46 -6.19 3.77
N GLY A 189 -15.77 -5.11 3.41
CA GLY A 189 -14.74 -4.50 4.23
C GLY A 189 -13.82 -3.59 3.41
N PRO A 190 -12.82 -2.96 4.07
CA PRO A 190 -11.80 -2.15 3.40
C PRO A 190 -11.06 -2.89 2.29
N VAL A 191 -10.71 -2.16 1.23
CA VAL A 191 -9.96 -2.69 0.09
C VAL A 191 -8.85 -1.73 -0.30
N VAL A 192 -7.68 -2.29 -0.61
CA VAL A 192 -6.60 -1.58 -1.29
C VAL A 192 -6.27 -2.26 -2.61
N VAL A 193 -5.95 -1.47 -3.63
CA VAL A 193 -5.42 -1.93 -4.91
C VAL A 193 -4.12 -1.20 -5.14
N SER A 194 -3.06 -1.93 -5.46
CA SER A 194 -1.72 -1.37 -5.61
C SER A 194 -1.04 -1.97 -6.82
N GLY A 195 -0.28 -1.20 -7.57
CA GLY A 195 0.41 -1.71 -8.75
C GLY A 195 1.05 -0.62 -9.58
N ASP A 196 1.85 -1.06 -10.53
CA ASP A 196 2.23 -0.27 -11.69
C ASP A 196 1.06 -0.25 -12.68
N MET A 197 0.42 0.92 -12.79
CA MET A 197 -0.74 1.09 -13.64
C MET A 197 -0.36 1.48 -15.07
N ASN A 198 0.91 1.77 -15.37
CA ASN A 198 1.33 2.33 -16.67
C ASN A 198 0.46 3.51 -17.14
N LEU A 199 -0.10 4.27 -16.20
CA LEU A 199 -0.97 5.41 -16.43
C LEU A 199 -0.56 6.52 -15.49
N LYS A 200 -0.62 7.77 -15.95
CA LYS A 200 -0.28 8.95 -15.13
C LYS A 200 -1.54 9.60 -14.59
N TYR A 201 -1.41 10.23 -13.43
CA TYR A 201 -2.40 11.20 -12.96
C TYR A 201 -2.33 12.47 -13.82
N ASP A 202 -3.50 12.98 -14.23
CA ASP A 202 -3.60 14.10 -15.19
C ASP A 202 -2.87 13.76 -16.52
N GLY A 203 -2.84 12.47 -16.86
CA GLY A 203 -2.28 11.91 -18.09
C GLY A 203 -3.33 11.75 -19.19
N ASP A 204 -2.92 11.19 -20.32
CA ASP A 204 -3.80 10.82 -21.43
C ASP A 204 -3.48 9.38 -21.89
N PRO A 205 -4.27 8.38 -21.45
CA PRO A 205 -5.40 8.48 -20.53
C PRO A 205 -5.01 8.74 -19.07
N ASP A 206 -5.93 9.33 -18.30
CA ASP A 206 -5.74 9.64 -16.88
C ASP A 206 -6.07 8.42 -16.01
N VAL A 207 -5.13 8.02 -15.14
CA VAL A 207 -5.39 6.97 -14.14
C VAL A 207 -6.54 7.31 -13.19
N GLN A 208 -6.86 8.60 -13.01
CA GLN A 208 -7.99 9.02 -12.20
C GLN A 208 -9.33 8.53 -12.77
N ASP A 209 -9.41 8.29 -14.09
CA ASP A 209 -10.62 7.82 -14.76
C ASP A 209 -10.98 6.37 -14.44
N CYS A 210 -10.07 5.60 -13.80
CA CYS A 210 -10.40 4.28 -13.26
C CYS A 210 -10.67 4.27 -11.75
N ASN A 211 -10.60 5.41 -11.05
CA ASN A 211 -10.95 5.49 -9.63
C ASN A 211 -12.48 5.51 -9.43
N PRO A 212 -13.11 4.45 -8.89
CA PRO A 212 -14.55 4.42 -8.67
C PRO A 212 -14.96 5.29 -7.48
N SER A 213 -16.25 5.60 -7.39
CA SER A 213 -16.82 6.24 -6.19
C SER A 213 -16.60 5.37 -4.95
N GLY A 214 -16.31 6.00 -3.82
CA GLY A 214 -16.01 5.29 -2.57
C GLY A 214 -14.54 4.89 -2.41
N PHE A 215 -13.69 5.32 -3.35
CA PHE A 215 -12.25 5.14 -3.32
C PHE A 215 -11.54 6.48 -3.55
N TYR A 216 -10.35 6.61 -2.96
CA TYR A 216 -9.35 7.60 -3.35
C TYR A 216 -8.13 6.93 -3.97
N ARG A 217 -7.35 7.73 -4.69
CA ARG A 217 -6.09 7.33 -5.32
C ARG A 217 -4.92 8.18 -4.80
N LYS A 218 -3.77 7.56 -4.61
CA LYS A 218 -2.47 8.21 -4.34
C LYS A 218 -1.39 7.56 -5.20
N GLY A 219 -0.48 8.36 -5.74
CA GLY A 219 0.58 7.89 -6.62
C GLY A 219 1.91 8.55 -6.32
N ASP A 220 2.97 7.94 -6.83
CA ASP A 220 4.35 8.44 -6.74
C ASP A 220 4.65 9.64 -7.65
N GLY A 221 3.65 10.09 -8.41
CA GLY A 221 3.78 11.15 -9.42
C GLY A 221 4.03 10.62 -10.83
N ASP A 222 4.17 9.30 -10.99
CA ASP A 222 4.37 8.63 -12.26
C ASP A 222 3.39 7.45 -12.41
N LEU A 223 3.86 6.21 -12.56
CA LEU A 223 3.05 5.04 -12.96
C LEU A 223 2.54 4.19 -11.80
N GLN A 224 3.12 4.31 -10.59
CA GLN A 224 2.71 3.48 -9.46
C GLN A 224 1.64 4.15 -8.62
N HIS A 225 0.59 3.39 -8.34
CA HIS A 225 -0.57 3.91 -7.63
C HIS A 225 -1.12 2.95 -6.59
N VAL A 226 -1.67 3.54 -5.53
CA VAL A 226 -2.52 2.89 -4.54
C VAL A 226 -3.90 3.51 -4.63
N PHE A 227 -4.91 2.66 -4.74
CA PHE A 227 -6.31 2.99 -4.57
C PHE A 227 -6.79 2.37 -3.27
N ALA A 228 -7.59 3.08 -2.50
CA ALA A 228 -8.11 2.58 -1.24
C ALA A 228 -9.54 3.07 -1.01
N THR A 229 -10.35 2.23 -0.38
CA THR A 229 -11.72 2.59 0.01
C THR A 229 -11.72 3.72 1.03
N ASP A 230 -12.76 4.56 1.02
CA ASP A 230 -12.85 5.76 1.88
C ASP A 230 -12.95 5.48 3.39
N ASN A 231 -13.17 4.21 3.79
CA ASN A 231 -13.06 3.78 5.18
C ASN A 231 -11.60 3.62 5.67
N LEU A 232 -10.62 3.77 4.78
CA LEU A 232 -9.20 3.88 5.10
C LEU A 232 -8.80 5.35 4.96
N THR A 233 -8.71 6.08 6.06
CA THR A 233 -8.35 7.51 5.97
C THR A 233 -6.89 7.64 5.54
N PHE A 234 -6.63 8.35 4.44
CA PHE A 234 -5.26 8.66 4.01
C PHE A 234 -4.52 9.45 5.10
N ALA A 235 -3.34 8.97 5.49
CA ALA A 235 -2.48 9.62 6.47
C ALA A 235 -1.24 10.24 5.83
N ASP A 236 -0.52 9.47 5.01
CA ASP A 236 0.73 9.91 4.40
C ASP A 236 1.07 9.12 3.12
N GLY A 237 1.91 9.70 2.26
CA GLY A 237 2.44 9.08 1.06
C GLY A 237 3.90 9.43 0.86
N GLN A 238 4.75 8.43 0.64
CA GLN A 238 6.20 8.58 0.56
C GLN A 238 6.78 7.81 -0.63
N THR A 239 7.57 8.51 -1.44
CA THR A 239 8.46 7.92 -2.44
C THR A 239 9.74 7.46 -1.75
N ILE A 240 10.17 6.24 -2.05
CA ILE A 240 11.36 5.60 -1.48
C ILE A 240 12.39 5.42 -2.58
N ASP A 241 13.62 5.85 -2.33
CA ASP A 241 14.73 5.62 -3.24
C ASP A 241 15.11 4.14 -3.26
N MET A 242 15.19 3.58 -4.47
CA MET A 242 15.58 2.19 -4.72
C MET A 242 17.06 2.09 -5.13
N ASP A 243 17.86 3.11 -4.84
CA ASP A 243 19.31 3.16 -5.08
C ASP A 243 19.72 2.85 -6.53
N GLY A 244 18.83 3.10 -7.49
CA GLY A 244 19.03 2.77 -8.90
C GLY A 244 19.08 1.28 -9.22
N THR A 245 18.66 0.39 -8.30
CA THR A 245 18.58 -1.06 -8.57
C THR A 245 17.37 -1.43 -9.45
N THR A 246 16.41 -0.52 -9.58
CA THR A 246 15.26 -0.57 -10.49
C THR A 246 15.02 0.86 -11.00
N ASP A 247 14.30 1.01 -12.10
CA ASP A 247 13.91 2.29 -12.67
C ASP A 247 12.66 2.91 -12.02
N HIS A 248 12.00 2.17 -11.12
CA HIS A 248 10.90 2.68 -10.31
C HIS A 248 11.32 3.00 -8.88
N PRO A 249 10.81 4.09 -8.28
CA PRO A 249 10.91 4.25 -6.84
C PRO A 249 10.04 3.22 -6.11
N GLY A 250 10.25 3.05 -4.81
CA GLY A 250 9.22 2.44 -3.96
C GLY A 250 8.11 3.45 -3.65
N TRP A 251 6.86 3.01 -3.59
CA TRP A 251 5.73 3.87 -3.22
C TRP A 251 5.01 3.34 -1.98
N LEU A 252 5.10 4.10 -0.88
CA LEU A 252 4.50 3.76 0.40
C LEU A 252 3.31 4.67 0.69
N VAL A 253 2.14 4.09 0.93
CA VAL A 253 0.96 4.81 1.41
C VAL A 253 0.60 4.34 2.80
N THR A 254 0.45 5.29 3.72
CA THR A 254 -0.01 5.04 5.08
C THR A 254 -1.45 5.47 5.21
N THR A 255 -2.29 4.59 5.75
CA THR A 255 -3.72 4.83 5.98
C THR A 255 -4.10 4.46 7.40
N ASN A 256 -5.23 4.97 7.87
CA ASN A 256 -5.79 4.67 9.18
C ASN A 256 -7.12 3.95 9.01
N LEU A 257 -7.22 2.75 9.58
CA LEU A 257 -8.43 1.95 9.69
C LEU A 257 -9.12 2.30 11.03
N GLY A 258 -10.25 3.02 10.95
CA GLY A 258 -11.03 3.51 12.09
C GLY A 258 -12.52 3.36 11.89
#